data_AF-A0A964RNM2-F1
#
_entry.id   AF-A0A964RNM2-F1
#
_cell.length_a   1.000
_cell.length_b   1.000
_cell.length_c   1.000
_cell.angle_alpha   90.00
_cell.angle_beta   90.00
_cell.angle_gamma   90.00
#
_symmetry.space_group_name_H-M   'P 1'
#
loop_
_entity.id
_entity.type
_entity.pdbx_description
1 polymer ?
#
loop_
_entity_poly.entity_id
_entity_poly.type
_entity_poly.pdbx_seq_one_letter_code
_entity_poly.pdbx_strand_id
1 'polypeptide(L)'
;MSGNKNKNKETFPKCQDGKPCKLLAEYQDIPNKYGSLKFRAVYSIISFFILGFNQVAGTSFFTSLLMYTVPILYDNIKFSPSEKSRRGIKYILEFVLWCQVLIGILGMIGILQCINDGGLSIKVSSSNLIFEGFEFKLFILWLTIGIDVILTVADTLLARPRIPQLIIEGQLNL
;
A
#
# COMPACT_ATOMS: atom_id res chain seq x y z
N MET A 1 26.24 32.95 -34.60
CA MET A 1 25.50 31.87 -33.92
C MET A 1 25.48 32.14 -32.42
N SER A 2 24.38 32.67 -31.90
CA SER A 2 24.13 32.72 -30.46
C SER A 2 22.66 32.39 -30.26
N GLY A 3 22.40 31.20 -29.70
CA GLY A 3 21.08 30.61 -29.55
C GLY A 3 20.31 31.30 -28.43
N ASN A 4 19.22 31.98 -28.79
CA ASN A 4 18.33 32.63 -27.85
C ASN A 4 17.33 31.61 -27.29
N LYS A 5 17.42 31.32 -25.99
CA LYS A 5 16.52 30.40 -25.27
C LYS A 5 15.18 31.08 -25.02
N ASN A 6 14.19 30.83 -25.86
CA ASN A 6 12.80 31.18 -25.59
C ASN A 6 12.26 30.31 -24.44
N LYS A 7 12.21 30.89 -23.24
CA LYS A 7 11.41 30.37 -22.13
C LYS A 7 9.95 30.77 -22.39
N ASN A 8 9.13 29.79 -22.76
CA ASN A 8 7.67 29.93 -22.74
C ASN A 8 7.24 30.30 -21.31
N LYS A 9 6.85 31.56 -21.12
CA LYS A 9 6.11 32.01 -19.94
C LYS A 9 4.68 31.55 -20.13
N GLU A 10 4.29 30.50 -19.42
CA GLU A 10 2.88 30.13 -19.28
C GLU A 10 2.13 31.34 -18.74
N THR A 11 1.32 31.94 -19.60
CA THR A 11 0.61 33.17 -19.31
C THR A 11 -0.74 32.76 -18.75
N PHE A 12 -0.88 32.80 -17.43
CA PHE A 12 -2.16 32.55 -16.77
C PHE A 12 -3.22 33.53 -17.31
N PRO A 13 -4.46 33.07 -17.60
CA PRO A 13 -5.52 33.95 -18.06
C PRO A 13 -5.84 34.97 -16.96
N LYS A 14 -5.69 36.26 -17.30
CA LYS A 14 -6.05 37.37 -16.41
C LYS A 14 -7.57 37.47 -16.37
N CYS A 15 -8.15 37.33 -15.18
CA CYS A 15 -9.54 37.69 -14.95
C CYS A 15 -9.67 39.23 -14.94
N GLN A 16 -10.79 39.74 -15.46
CA GLN A 16 -11.14 41.15 -15.37
C GLN A 16 -11.08 41.57 -13.88
N ASP A 17 -10.45 42.71 -13.61
CA ASP A 17 -10.20 43.33 -12.30
C ASP A 17 -8.86 43.06 -11.59
N GLY A 18 -7.86 42.49 -12.28
CA GLY A 18 -6.46 42.58 -11.82
C GLY A 18 -6.15 41.86 -10.50
N LYS A 19 -7.07 41.03 -10.01
CA LYS A 19 -6.86 40.12 -8.88
C LYS A 19 -6.63 38.70 -9.41
N PRO A 20 -5.76 37.90 -8.77
CA PRO A 20 -5.60 36.50 -9.13
C PRO A 20 -6.94 35.77 -8.97
N CYS A 21 -7.35 35.08 -10.02
CA CYS A 21 -8.63 34.36 -10.05
C CYS A 21 -8.60 33.22 -9.03
N LYS A 22 -9.44 33.29 -7.99
CA LYS A 22 -9.73 32.20 -7.03
C LYS A 22 -10.73 31.19 -7.60
N LEU A 23 -10.70 30.94 -8.91
CA LEU A 23 -11.55 29.93 -9.54
C LEU A 23 -10.68 28.75 -9.91
N LEU A 24 -10.96 27.63 -9.23
CA LEU A 24 -10.14 26.43 -9.16
C LEU A 24 -8.92 26.60 -8.23
N ALA A 25 -9.19 26.96 -6.97
CA ALA A 25 -8.63 26.11 -5.93
C ALA A 25 -9.27 24.74 -6.14
N GLU A 26 -8.69 24.03 -7.11
CA GLU A 26 -8.80 22.61 -7.32
C GLU A 26 -8.90 21.98 -5.94
N TYR A 27 -9.82 21.04 -5.80
CA TYR A 27 -9.90 20.12 -4.68
C TYR A 27 -8.59 19.31 -4.64
N GLN A 28 -7.47 19.98 -4.39
CA GLN A 28 -6.28 19.44 -3.84
C GLN A 28 -6.63 19.28 -2.37
N ASP A 29 -7.51 18.31 -2.10
CA ASP A 29 -7.39 17.50 -0.92
C ASP A 29 -5.92 17.11 -0.86
N ILE A 30 -5.15 17.92 -0.14
CA ILE A 30 -3.77 17.63 0.19
C ILE A 30 -3.88 16.24 0.81
N PRO A 31 -3.30 15.19 0.20
CA PRO A 31 -3.51 13.84 0.66
C PRO A 31 -3.18 13.86 2.14
N ASN A 32 -4.17 13.50 2.95
CA ASN A 32 -4.12 13.62 4.40
C ASN A 32 -3.03 12.65 4.86
N LYS A 33 -1.78 13.12 4.85
CA LYS A 33 -0.57 12.32 5.04
C LYS A 33 -0.61 11.57 6.37
N TYR A 34 -1.44 12.03 7.30
CA TYR A 34 -1.63 11.43 8.62
C TYR A 34 -2.94 10.64 8.73
N GLY A 35 -3.97 11.01 7.97
CA GLY A 35 -5.24 10.29 7.92
C GLY A 35 -5.10 8.89 7.30
N SER A 36 -4.37 8.77 6.18
CA SER A 36 -4.20 7.48 5.50
C SER A 36 -3.26 6.53 6.26
N LEU A 37 -2.19 7.03 6.85
CA LEU A 37 -1.17 6.20 7.53
C LEU A 37 -1.70 5.48 8.77
N LYS A 38 -2.42 6.20 9.65
CA LYS A 38 -3.03 5.59 10.84
C LYS A 38 -4.17 4.65 10.45
N PHE A 39 -4.97 5.03 9.45
CA PHE A 39 -6.03 4.17 8.93
C PHE A 39 -5.47 2.88 8.34
N ARG A 40 -4.37 2.94 7.57
CA ARG A 40 -3.69 1.76 7.02
C ARG A 40 -3.26 0.79 8.12
N ALA A 41 -2.69 1.30 9.21
CA ALA A 41 -2.29 0.45 10.34
C ALA A 41 -3.49 -0.20 11.04
N VAL A 42 -4.57 0.54 11.27
CA VAL A 42 -5.80 -0.02 11.87
C VAL A 42 -6.44 -1.06 10.93
N TYR A 43 -6.53 -0.74 9.64
CA TYR A 43 -7.07 -1.63 8.62
C TYR A 43 -6.24 -2.92 8.48
N SER A 44 -4.91 -2.84 8.51
CA SER A 44 -4.05 -4.03 8.42
C SER A 44 -4.20 -4.93 9.64
N ILE A 45 -4.29 -4.37 10.85
CA ILE A 45 -4.53 -5.12 12.08
C ILE A 45 -5.89 -5.83 12.04
N ILE A 46 -6.96 -5.10 11.72
CA ILE A 46 -8.31 -5.68 11.65
C ILE A 46 -8.35 -6.80 10.60
N SER A 47 -7.82 -6.52 9.42
CA SER A 47 -7.84 -7.50 8.33
C SER A 47 -6.99 -8.74 8.62
N PHE A 48 -5.87 -8.59 9.34
CA PHE A 48 -5.05 -9.71 9.83
C PHE A 48 -5.87 -10.65 10.74
N PHE A 49 -6.61 -10.09 11.70
CA PHE A 49 -7.46 -10.91 12.57
C PHE A 49 -8.63 -11.54 11.81
N ILE A 50 -9.29 -10.81 10.90
CA ILE A 50 -10.40 -11.33 10.09
C ILE A 50 -9.93 -12.51 9.23
N LEU A 51 -8.77 -12.38 8.58
CA LEU A 51 -8.16 -13.46 7.81
C LEU A 51 -7.79 -14.65 8.71
N GLY A 52 -7.38 -14.38 9.95
CA GLY A 52 -6.97 -15.39 10.93
C GLY A 52 -8.11 -16.24 11.45
N PHE A 53 -9.28 -15.64 11.63
CA PHE A 53 -10.49 -16.36 12.06
C PHE A 53 -11.19 -17.10 10.91
N ASN A 54 -11.06 -16.62 9.66
CA ASN A 54 -11.71 -17.23 8.49
C ASN A 54 -10.81 -18.19 7.71
N GLN A 55 -10.15 -19.11 8.41
CA GLN A 55 -9.32 -20.15 7.78
C GLN A 55 -10.18 -21.24 7.16
N VAL A 56 -10.67 -20.98 5.94
CA VAL A 56 -11.42 -21.96 5.14
C VAL A 56 -10.49 -22.57 4.11
N ALA A 57 -10.40 -23.90 4.06
CA ALA A 57 -9.61 -24.61 3.05
C ALA A 57 -10.16 -24.38 1.63
N GLY A 58 -9.31 -24.52 0.62
CA GLY A 58 -9.67 -24.30 -0.79
C GLY A 58 -9.42 -22.88 -1.30
N THR A 59 -10.18 -22.48 -2.33
CA THR A 59 -9.95 -21.24 -3.10
C THR A 59 -10.33 -19.96 -2.36
N SER A 60 -11.28 -20.05 -1.42
CA SER A 60 -11.75 -18.93 -0.58
C SER A 60 -10.64 -18.31 0.27
N PHE A 61 -9.65 -19.11 0.69
CA PHE A 61 -8.45 -18.61 1.36
C PHE A 61 -7.68 -17.61 0.48
N PHE A 62 -7.42 -17.97 -0.77
CA PHE A 62 -6.67 -17.12 -1.69
C PHE A 62 -7.44 -15.85 -2.09
N THR A 63 -8.76 -15.94 -2.21
CA THR A 63 -9.61 -14.75 -2.38
C THR A 63 -9.47 -13.80 -1.19
N SER A 64 -9.51 -14.34 0.03
CA SER A 64 -9.39 -13.55 1.26
C SER A 64 -8.00 -12.91 1.39
N LEU A 65 -6.95 -13.64 1.00
CA LEU A 65 -5.58 -13.12 0.93
C LEU A 65 -5.51 -11.92 -0.04
N LEU A 66 -6.08 -12.03 -1.24
CA LEU A 66 -6.09 -10.92 -2.20
C LEU A 66 -6.90 -9.71 -1.70
N MET A 67 -8.06 -9.95 -1.08
CA MET A 67 -8.88 -8.88 -0.48
C MET A 67 -8.13 -8.14 0.64
N TYR A 68 -7.23 -8.81 1.35
CA TYR A 68 -6.34 -8.20 2.32
C TYR A 68 -5.17 -7.45 1.66
N THR A 69 -4.41 -8.13 0.80
CA THR A 69 -3.13 -7.64 0.31
C THR A 69 -3.29 -6.50 -0.71
N VAL A 70 -4.29 -6.56 -1.60
CA VAL A 70 -4.43 -5.58 -2.70
C VAL A 70 -4.72 -4.17 -2.20
N PRO A 71 -5.66 -3.93 -1.27
CA PRO A 71 -5.88 -2.58 -0.73
C PRO A 71 -4.64 -2.01 -0.04
N ILE A 72 -3.90 -2.84 0.70
CA ILE A 72 -2.67 -2.42 1.40
C ILE A 72 -1.57 -2.08 0.38
N LEU A 73 -1.41 -2.90 -0.66
CA LEU A 73 -0.46 -2.64 -1.73
C LEU A 73 -0.79 -1.34 -2.48
N TYR A 74 -2.06 -1.12 -2.81
CA TYR A 74 -2.50 0.09 -3.49
C TYR A 74 -2.22 1.35 -2.65
N ASP A 75 -2.49 1.31 -1.34
CA ASP A 75 -2.18 2.42 -0.45
C ASP A 75 -0.65 2.63 -0.31
N ASN A 76 0.13 1.55 -0.24
CA ASN A 76 1.59 1.62 -0.16
C ASN A 76 2.23 2.21 -1.43
N ILE A 77 1.70 1.89 -2.61
CA ILE A 77 2.16 2.47 -3.89
C ILE A 77 1.90 3.98 -3.92
N LYS A 78 0.72 4.42 -3.49
CA LYS A 78 0.36 5.86 -3.42
C LYS A 78 1.23 6.64 -2.45
N PHE A 79 1.74 6.00 -1.42
CA PHE A 79 2.54 6.64 -0.40
C PHE A 79 4.00 6.87 -0.85
N SER A 80 4.52 8.10 -0.73
CA SER A 80 5.92 8.42 -1.06
C SER A 80 6.64 9.04 0.15
N PRO A 81 7.44 8.24 0.91
CA PRO A 81 8.16 8.75 2.07
C PRO A 81 9.35 9.63 1.67
N SER A 82 9.47 10.79 2.32
CA SER A 82 10.61 11.69 2.12
C SER A 82 11.91 11.17 2.76
N GLU A 83 11.80 10.47 3.89
CA GLU A 83 12.92 10.00 4.71
C GLU A 83 13.53 8.70 4.18
N LYS A 84 14.86 8.57 4.24
CA LYS A 84 15.58 7.40 3.70
C LYS A 84 15.24 6.09 4.43
N SER A 85 15.09 6.13 5.76
CA SER A 85 14.71 4.97 6.58
C SER A 85 13.34 4.41 6.19
N ARG A 86 12.36 5.30 6.00
CA ARG A 86 11.00 4.95 5.60
C ARG A 86 10.90 4.45 4.15
N ARG A 87 11.80 4.86 3.25
CA ARG A 87 11.90 4.28 1.91
C ARG A 87 12.29 2.82 1.95
N GLY A 88 13.26 2.43 2.80
CA GLY A 88 13.66 1.04 2.97
C GLY A 88 12.48 0.16 3.41
N ILE A 89 11.75 0.59 4.44
CA ILE A 89 10.55 -0.11 4.94
C ILE A 89 9.50 -0.23 3.83
N LYS A 90 9.26 0.86 3.08
CA LYS A 90 8.33 0.84 1.94
C LYS A 90 8.71 -0.24 0.93
N TYR A 91 9.96 -0.29 0.47
CA TYR A 91 10.38 -1.24 -0.56
C TYR A 91 10.27 -2.69 -0.10
N ILE A 92 10.65 -2.97 1.15
CA ILE A 92 10.51 -4.32 1.72
C ILE A 92 9.03 -4.71 1.79
N LEU A 93 8.18 -3.84 2.32
CA LEU A 93 6.75 -4.08 2.42
C LEU A 93 6.11 -4.26 1.04
N GLU A 94 6.45 -3.41 0.08
CA GLU A 94 5.95 -3.50 -1.30
C GLU A 94 6.35 -4.83 -1.96
N PHE A 95 7.59 -5.27 -1.77
CA PHE A 95 8.06 -6.56 -2.27
C PHE A 95 7.28 -7.73 -1.67
N VAL A 96 7.10 -7.76 -0.33
CA VAL A 96 6.35 -8.84 0.34
C VAL A 96 4.89 -8.86 -0.12
N LEU A 97 4.24 -7.70 -0.23
CA LEU A 97 2.87 -7.60 -0.72
C LEU A 97 2.74 -8.09 -2.16
N TRP A 98 3.69 -7.76 -3.06
CA TRP A 98 3.69 -8.31 -4.41
C TRP A 98 3.82 -9.83 -4.43
N CYS A 99 4.69 -10.41 -3.61
CA CYS A 99 4.80 -11.87 -3.47
C CYS A 99 3.48 -12.50 -3.01
N GLN A 100 2.79 -11.89 -2.03
CA GLN A 100 1.49 -12.36 -1.56
C GLN A 100 0.39 -12.25 -2.63
N VAL A 101 0.36 -11.15 -3.40
CA VAL A 101 -0.57 -11.00 -4.53
C VAL A 101 -0.33 -12.12 -5.56
N LEU A 102 0.92 -12.42 -5.89
CA LEU A 102 1.25 -13.52 -6.79
C LEU A 102 0.76 -14.87 -6.25
N ILE A 103 1.01 -15.17 -4.97
CA ILE A 103 0.50 -16.39 -4.32
C ILE A 103 -1.03 -16.45 -4.39
N GLY A 104 -1.72 -15.35 -4.11
CA GLY A 104 -3.17 -15.26 -4.18
C GLY A 104 -3.71 -15.51 -5.60
N ILE A 105 -3.09 -14.91 -6.61
CA ILE A 105 -3.47 -15.11 -8.03
C ILE A 105 -3.24 -16.57 -8.44
N LEU A 106 -2.08 -17.15 -8.12
CA LEU A 106 -1.77 -18.55 -8.41
C LEU A 106 -2.76 -19.50 -7.75
N GLY A 107 -3.17 -19.23 -6.52
CA GLY A 107 -4.19 -20.01 -5.82
C GLY A 107 -5.60 -19.86 -6.42
N MET A 108 -5.96 -18.66 -6.88
CA MET A 108 -7.24 -18.41 -7.56
C MET A 108 -7.36 -19.13 -8.91
N ILE A 109 -6.25 -19.24 -9.65
CA ILE A 109 -6.19 -19.97 -10.93
C ILE A 109 -6.16 -21.50 -10.70
N GLY A 110 -6.06 -21.95 -9.45
CA GLY A 110 -6.01 -23.37 -9.09
C GLY A 110 -4.62 -23.99 -9.23
N ILE A 111 -3.57 -23.16 -9.36
CA ILE A 111 -2.17 -23.64 -9.36
C ILE A 111 -1.76 -24.05 -7.95
N LEU A 112 -2.16 -23.26 -6.96
CA LEU A 112 -1.97 -23.56 -5.55
C LEU A 112 -3.29 -24.00 -4.91
N GLN A 113 -3.23 -24.98 -4.02
CA GLN A 113 -4.37 -25.46 -3.25
C GLN A 113 -4.05 -25.41 -1.77
N CYS A 114 -5.01 -24.92 -0.98
CA CYS A 114 -4.94 -24.94 0.47
C CYS A 114 -5.61 -26.22 0.97
N ILE A 115 -4.82 -27.15 1.50
CA ILE A 115 -5.23 -28.49 1.92
C ILE A 115 -5.03 -28.64 3.44
N ASN A 116 -5.93 -29.38 4.09
CA ASN A 116 -5.88 -29.64 5.53
C ASN A 116 -5.67 -31.14 5.81
N ASP A 117 -4.43 -31.61 5.67
CA ASP A 117 -4.00 -32.99 5.95
C ASP A 117 -3.21 -33.05 7.27
N GLY A 118 -3.89 -32.88 8.41
CA GLY A 118 -3.23 -32.80 9.72
C GLY A 118 -2.61 -31.43 10.04
N GLY A 119 -2.94 -30.42 9.23
CA GLY A 119 -2.55 -29.02 9.34
C GLY A 119 -2.78 -28.29 8.02
N LEU A 120 -3.06 -26.98 8.07
CA LEU A 120 -3.22 -26.18 6.86
C LEU A 120 -1.87 -26.02 6.15
N SER A 121 -1.83 -26.46 4.90
CA SER A 121 -0.67 -26.41 4.00
C SER A 121 -1.09 -25.86 2.63
N ILE A 122 -0.15 -25.22 1.94
CA ILE A 122 -0.33 -24.84 0.54
C ILE A 122 0.51 -25.81 -0.29
N LYS A 123 -0.17 -26.53 -1.19
CA LYS A 123 0.44 -27.49 -2.11
C LYS A 123 0.19 -27.02 -3.55
N VAL A 124 1.13 -27.31 -4.44
CA VAL A 124 0.88 -27.17 -5.88
C VAL A 124 -0.12 -28.25 -6.29
N SER A 125 -1.14 -27.86 -7.07
CA SER A 125 -2.13 -28.80 -7.61
C SER A 125 -1.44 -29.87 -8.47
N SER A 126 -1.83 -31.13 -8.30
CA SER A 126 -1.36 -32.28 -9.09
C SER A 126 -1.70 -32.16 -10.58
N SER A 127 -2.60 -31.23 -10.95
CA SER A 127 -2.89 -30.90 -12.35
C SER A 127 -1.80 -30.10 -13.05
N ASN A 128 -0.78 -29.61 -12.35
CA ASN A 128 0.29 -28.80 -12.93
C ASN A 128 1.60 -29.58 -13.04
N LEU A 129 2.05 -29.78 -14.29
CA LEU A 129 3.27 -30.51 -14.63
C LEU A 129 4.58 -29.81 -14.21
N ILE A 130 4.56 -28.49 -13.97
CA ILE A 130 5.79 -27.70 -13.84
C ILE A 130 6.36 -27.69 -12.41
N PHE A 131 5.50 -27.83 -11.39
CA PHE A 131 5.90 -27.67 -9.98
C PHE A 131 5.31 -28.75 -9.05
N GLU A 132 5.08 -29.94 -9.59
CA GLU A 132 4.53 -31.07 -8.84
C GLU A 132 5.38 -31.41 -7.60
N GLY A 133 4.73 -31.61 -6.45
CA GLY A 133 5.38 -32.00 -5.20
C GLY A 133 5.89 -30.84 -4.32
N PHE A 134 5.74 -29.57 -4.73
CA PHE A 134 6.06 -28.45 -3.85
C PHE A 134 4.95 -28.21 -2.82
N GLU A 135 5.32 -28.29 -1.54
CA GLU A 135 4.45 -28.04 -0.39
C GLU A 135 5.15 -27.09 0.58
N PHE A 136 4.40 -26.13 1.10
CA PHE A 136 4.84 -25.32 2.22
C PHE A 136 3.73 -25.13 3.24
N LYS A 137 4.12 -25.07 4.52
CA LYS A 137 3.19 -24.89 5.63
C LYS A 137 2.54 -23.51 5.55
N LEU A 138 1.22 -23.45 5.76
CA LEU A 138 0.50 -22.17 5.78
C LEU A 138 1.05 -21.22 6.85
N PHE A 139 1.64 -21.77 7.91
CA PHE A 139 2.33 -21.01 8.95
C PHE A 139 3.38 -20.01 8.40
N ILE A 140 4.11 -20.37 7.34
CA ILE A 140 5.12 -19.48 6.74
C ILE A 140 4.44 -18.25 6.13
N LEU A 141 3.33 -18.45 5.44
CA LEU A 141 2.52 -17.35 4.89
C LEU A 141 1.93 -16.50 6.02
N TRP A 142 1.51 -17.10 7.12
CA TRP A 142 1.05 -16.36 8.30
C TRP A 142 2.13 -15.48 8.92
N LEU A 143 3.38 -15.96 8.96
CA LEU A 143 4.51 -15.15 9.44
C LEU A 143 4.75 -13.94 8.54
N THR A 144 4.65 -14.08 7.21
CA THR A 144 4.87 -12.94 6.30
C THR A 144 3.76 -11.89 6.45
N ILE A 145 2.50 -12.31 6.56
CA ILE A 145 1.37 -11.40 6.82
C ILE A 145 1.55 -10.70 8.18
N GLY A 146 2.01 -11.42 9.21
CA GLY A 146 2.31 -10.82 10.52
C GLY A 146 3.42 -9.77 10.45
N ILE A 147 4.47 -10.03 9.67
CA ILE A 147 5.55 -9.08 9.40
C ILE A 147 5.00 -7.82 8.72
N ASP A 148 4.07 -7.93 7.78
CA ASP A 148 3.48 -6.78 7.11
C ASP A 148 2.74 -5.86 8.07
N VAL A 149 1.99 -6.43 9.01
CA VAL A 149 1.30 -5.66 10.05
C VAL A 149 2.32 -4.92 10.91
N ILE A 150 3.37 -5.61 11.36
CA ILE A 150 4.44 -5.01 12.18
C ILE A 150 5.14 -3.88 11.42
N LEU A 151 5.53 -4.10 10.17
CA LEU A 151 6.18 -3.10 9.33
C LEU A 151 5.27 -1.90 9.07
N THR A 152 3.97 -2.14 8.83
CA THR A 152 2.98 -1.09 8.63
C THR A 152 2.81 -0.23 9.88
N VAL A 153 2.73 -0.86 11.06
CA VAL A 153 2.66 -0.15 12.35
C VAL A 153 3.95 0.62 12.61
N ALA A 154 5.11 0.01 12.36
CA ALA A 154 6.41 0.66 12.53
C ALA A 154 6.56 1.89 11.62
N ASP A 155 6.14 1.82 10.35
CA ASP A 155 6.15 2.97 9.44
C ASP A 155 5.24 4.10 9.95
N THR A 156 4.08 3.77 10.52
CA THR A 156 3.16 4.74 11.12
C THR A 156 3.74 5.39 12.38
N LEU A 157 4.44 4.64 13.24
CA LEU A 157 5.10 5.18 14.43
C LEU A 157 6.30 6.07 14.10
N LEU A 158 7.06 5.72 13.06
CA LEU A 158 8.20 6.51 12.59
C LEU A 158 7.78 7.77 11.82
N ALA A 159 6.54 7.84 11.35
CA ALA A 159 6.01 9.00 10.66
C ALA A 159 5.87 10.21 11.61
N ARG A 160 6.85 11.12 11.60
CA ARG A 160 6.75 12.38 12.36
C ARG A 160 5.70 13.31 11.74
N PRO A 161 4.87 13.98 12.55
CA PRO A 161 4.03 15.07 12.08
C PRO A 161 4.90 16.24 11.61
N ARG A 162 4.89 16.54 10.31
CA ARG A 162 5.28 17.85 9.80
C ARG A 162 4.10 18.75 10.07
N ILE A 163 4.21 19.55 11.12
CA ILE A 163 3.28 20.66 11.33
C ILE A 163 3.38 21.53 10.07
N PRO A 164 2.27 21.75 9.33
CA PRO A 164 2.30 22.65 8.19
C PRO A 164 2.63 24.05 8.72
N GLN A 165 3.76 24.62 8.27
CA GLN A 165 4.24 25.94 8.70
C GLN A 165 3.28 27.09 8.34
N LEU A 166 2.21 26.81 7.59
CA LEU A 166 1.19 27.78 7.19
C LEU A 166 0.38 28.37 8.35
N ILE A 167 0.37 27.75 9.54
CA ILE A 167 -0.30 28.33 10.73
C ILE A 167 0.57 29.41 11.40
N ILE A 168 1.90 29.36 11.23
CA ILE A 168 2.81 30.27 11.95
C ILE A 168 2.88 31.64 11.26
N GLU A 169 2.85 31.70 9.92
CA GLU A 169 2.85 33.00 9.21
C GLU A 169 1.52 33.76 9.27
N GLY A 170 0.40 33.06 9.56
CA GLY A 170 -0.92 33.68 9.74
C GLY A 170 -1.18 34.27 11.13
N GLN A 171 -0.31 33.98 12.11
CA GLN A 171 -0.41 34.50 13.49
C GLN A 171 0.65 35.57 13.79
N LEU A 172 1.64 35.76 12.93
CA LEU A 172 2.68 36.78 13.06
C LEU A 172 2.32 38.12 12.37
N ASN A 173 1.20 38.16 11.65
CA ASN A 173 0.71 39.34 10.93
C ASN A 173 -0.64 39.87 11.49
N LEU A 174 -1.00 39.51 12.73
CA LEU A 174 -2.14 40.06 13.48
C LEU A 174 -1.65 40.83 14.71
#